data_AF-A0A8X7C230-F1
#
_entry.id   AF-A0A8X7C230-F1
#
_cell.length_a   1.000
_cell.length_b   1.000
_cell.length_c   1.000
_cell.angle_alpha   90.00
_cell.angle_beta   90.00
_cell.angle_gamma   90.00
#
_symmetry.space_group_name_H-M   'P 1'
#
loop_
_entity.id
_entity.type
_entity.pdbx_description
1 polymer ?
#
loop_
_entity_poly.entity_id
_entity_poly.type
_entity_poly.pdbx_seq_one_letter_code
_entity_poly.pdbx_strand_id
1 'polypeptide(L)'
;MIDKFSYLKSLLGGAAFNVVNVFSLSEENYEKALKLLKQRFGREELVINAHMSKLLNLYPIQDSNNVVGLRKLYDTCEVQIRSLESLNVTSGMCGHLLYPILIKLIPEKLSL
;
A
#
# COMPACT_ATOMS: atom_id res chain seq x y z
N MET A 1 -23.73 -8.80 -13.43
CA MET A 1 -23.04 -8.93 -12.12
C MET A 1 -22.59 -10.36 -11.77
N ILE A 2 -22.86 -11.36 -12.61
CA ILE A 2 -22.15 -12.66 -12.57
C ILE A 2 -20.72 -12.52 -13.11
N ASP A 3 -20.50 -11.62 -14.07
CA ASP A 3 -19.21 -11.44 -14.75
C ASP A 3 -18.10 -10.99 -13.79
N LYS A 4 -18.42 -10.14 -12.81
CA LYS A 4 -17.47 -9.68 -11.78
C LYS A 4 -16.98 -10.82 -10.90
N PHE A 5 -17.87 -11.72 -10.50
CA PHE A 5 -17.50 -12.87 -9.68
C PHE A 5 -16.80 -13.96 -10.50
N SER A 6 -17.26 -14.19 -11.73
CA SER A 6 -16.58 -15.06 -12.68
C SER A 6 -15.14 -14.59 -12.93
N TYR A 7 -14.96 -13.28 -13.13
CA TYR A 7 -13.64 -12.66 -13.30
C TYR A 7 -12.78 -12.76 -12.03
N LEU A 8 -13.35 -12.53 -10.84
CA LEU A 8 -12.61 -12.76 -9.59
C LEU A 8 -12.14 -14.22 -9.49
N LYS A 9 -13.00 -15.20 -9.78
CA LYS A 9 -12.63 -16.62 -9.75
C LYS A 9 -11.54 -16.96 -10.76
N SER A 10 -11.55 -16.39 -11.96
CA SER A 10 -10.53 -16.67 -12.99
C SER A 10 -9.15 -16.13 -12.63
N LEU A 11 -9.06 -15.09 -11.79
CA LEU A 11 -7.80 -14.53 -11.30
C LEU A 11 -7.22 -15.29 -10.11
N LEU A 12 -7.97 -16.19 -9.49
CA LEU A 12 -7.55 -16.92 -8.30
C LEU A 12 -6.96 -18.28 -8.66
N GLY A 13 -5.90 -18.66 -7.94
CA GLY A 13 -5.27 -19.98 -8.05
C GLY A 13 -5.14 -20.66 -6.70
N GLY A 14 -4.88 -21.97 -6.73
CA GLY A 14 -4.53 -22.77 -5.56
C GLY A 14 -5.51 -22.61 -4.37
N ALA A 15 -4.96 -22.36 -3.19
CA ALA A 15 -5.73 -22.27 -1.95
C ALA A 15 -6.76 -21.12 -1.95
N ALA A 16 -6.49 -20.00 -2.62
CA ALA A 16 -7.41 -18.88 -2.67
C ALA A 16 -8.64 -19.20 -3.54
N PHE A 17 -8.42 -19.87 -4.68
CA PHE A 17 -9.50 -20.37 -5.53
C PHE A 17 -10.37 -21.40 -4.78
N ASN A 18 -9.75 -22.39 -4.14
CA ASN A 18 -10.46 -23.47 -3.45
C ASN A 18 -11.44 -22.95 -2.39
N VAL A 19 -11.06 -21.89 -1.67
CA VAL A 19 -11.88 -21.27 -0.62
C VAL A 19 -13.11 -20.57 -1.20
N VAL A 20 -13.01 -19.99 -2.40
CA VAL A 20 -14.14 -19.30 -3.03
C VAL A 20 -14.93 -20.17 -4.00
N ASN A 21 -14.39 -21.31 -4.42
CA ASN A 21 -15.02 -22.15 -5.44
C ASN A 21 -16.35 -22.75 -4.96
N VAL A 22 -16.50 -22.95 -3.65
CA VAL A 22 -17.71 -23.47 -3.00
C VAL A 22 -18.92 -22.55 -3.17
N PHE A 23 -18.71 -21.26 -3.43
CA PHE A 23 -19.79 -20.32 -3.66
C PHE A 23 -20.33 -20.39 -5.09
N SER A 24 -21.66 -20.37 -5.23
CA SER A 24 -22.33 -20.20 -6.51
C SER A 24 -22.21 -18.76 -7.01
N LEU A 25 -22.27 -18.57 -8.33
CA LEU A 25 -22.13 -17.26 -8.96
C LEU A 25 -23.36 -16.38 -8.68
N SER A 26 -23.29 -15.57 -7.63
CA SER A 26 -24.26 -14.52 -7.31
C SER A 26 -23.55 -13.29 -6.75
N GLU A 27 -24.22 -12.15 -6.77
CA GLU A 27 -23.69 -10.89 -6.22
C GLU A 27 -23.51 -10.96 -4.70
N GLU A 28 -24.47 -11.55 -3.98
CA GLU A 28 -24.35 -11.78 -2.53
C GLU A 28 -23.12 -12.66 -2.21
N ASN A 29 -22.88 -13.69 -3.01
CA ASN A 29 -21.74 -14.58 -2.82
C ASN A 29 -20.41 -13.95 -3.23
N TYR A 30 -20.40 -12.99 -4.16
CA TYR A 30 -19.21 -12.21 -4.48
C TYR A 30 -18.70 -11.46 -3.23
N GLU A 31 -19.59 -10.75 -2.53
CA GLU A 31 -19.20 -10.01 -1.34
C GLU A 31 -18.75 -10.94 -0.20
N LYS A 32 -19.42 -12.09 -0.01
CA LYS A 32 -19.00 -13.12 0.95
C LYS A 32 -17.63 -13.71 0.58
N ALA A 33 -17.40 -14.05 -0.69
CA ALA A 33 -16.13 -14.59 -1.17
C ALA A 33 -14.99 -13.58 -1.03
N LEU A 34 -15.23 -12.31 -1.38
CA LEU A 34 -14.25 -11.23 -1.23
C LEU A 34 -13.88 -11.01 0.24
N LYS A 35 -14.88 -11.00 1.14
CA LYS A 35 -14.64 -10.89 2.59
C LYS A 35 -13.82 -12.08 3.11
N LEU A 36 -14.14 -13.31 2.69
CA LEU A 36 -13.42 -14.50 3.12
C LEU A 36 -11.97 -14.52 2.60
N LEU A 37 -11.74 -14.07 1.36
CA LEU A 37 -10.40 -13.91 0.81
C LEU A 37 -9.59 -12.90 1.63
N LYS A 38 -10.18 -11.74 1.95
CA LYS A 38 -9.53 -10.73 2.79
C LYS A 38 -9.23 -11.26 4.20
N GLN A 39 -10.15 -11.99 4.82
CA GLN A 39 -9.92 -12.56 6.15
C GLN A 39 -8.82 -13.62 6.18
N ARG A 40 -8.74 -14.47 5.15
CA ARG A 40 -7.81 -15.60 5.13
C ARG A 40 -6.45 -15.26 4.54
N PHE A 41 -6.40 -14.35 3.58
CA PHE A 41 -5.21 -14.03 2.80
C PHE A 41 -4.85 -12.54 2.81
N GLY A 42 -5.78 -11.67 3.21
CA GLY A 42 -5.48 -10.26 3.45
C GLY A 42 -4.59 -10.14 4.67
N ARG A 43 -3.34 -9.74 4.44
CA ARG A 43 -2.37 -9.44 5.50
C ARG A 43 -2.06 -7.96 5.45
N GLU A 44 -3.04 -7.15 5.84
CA GLU A 44 -2.95 -5.69 5.81
C GLU A 44 -1.70 -5.20 6.56
N GLU A 45 -1.39 -5.80 7.71
CA GLU A 45 -0.17 -5.50 8.48
C GLU A 45 1.13 -5.71 7.67
N LEU A 46 1.23 -6.79 6.88
CA LEU A 46 2.42 -6.99 6.03
C LEU A 46 2.51 -5.94 4.92
N VAL A 47 1.37 -5.55 4.36
CA VAL A 47 1.30 -4.52 3.32
C VAL A 47 1.70 -3.16 3.91
N ILE A 48 1.17 -2.82 5.09
CA ILE A 48 1.55 -1.63 5.87
C ILE A 48 3.06 -1.65 6.13
N ASN A 49 3.59 -2.76 6.64
CA ASN A 49 5.02 -2.90 6.94
C ASN A 49 5.89 -2.76 5.68
N ALA A 50 5.43 -3.25 4.53
CA ALA A 50 6.15 -3.07 3.26
C ALA A 50 6.20 -1.60 2.82
N HIS A 51 5.10 -0.85 2.94
CA HIS A 51 5.07 0.59 2.65
C HIS A 51 5.94 1.38 3.63
N MET A 52 5.85 1.08 4.93
CA MET A 52 6.70 1.68 5.97
C MET A 52 8.18 1.39 5.72
N SER A 53 8.53 0.15 5.37
CA SER A 53 9.91 -0.24 5.06
C SER A 53 10.45 0.53 3.85
N LYS A 54 9.64 0.77 2.82
CA LYS A 54 10.06 1.59 1.68
C LYS A 54 10.38 3.03 2.09
N LEU A 55 9.58 3.63 2.98
CA LEU A 55 9.83 4.97 3.52
C LEU A 55 11.10 5.02 4.37
N LEU A 56 11.30 4.03 5.24
CA LEU A 56 12.47 3.93 6.13
C LEU A 56 13.78 3.69 5.38
N ASN A 57 13.72 3.04 4.22
CA ASN A 57 14.90 2.71 3.40
C ASN A 57 15.15 3.75 2.28
N LEU A 58 14.48 4.90 2.30
CA LEU A 58 14.81 5.99 1.39
C LEU A 58 16.23 6.50 1.64
N TYR A 59 16.92 6.91 0.57
CA TYR A 59 18.26 7.46 0.65
C TYR A 59 18.23 8.99 0.63
N PRO A 60 19.08 9.65 1.42
CA PRO A 60 19.18 11.10 1.39
C PRO A 60 19.66 11.64 0.05
N ILE A 61 19.08 12.76 -0.37
CA ILE A 61 19.59 13.57 -1.46
C ILE A 61 20.54 14.61 -0.86
N GLN A 62 21.81 14.57 -1.24
CA GLN A 62 22.85 15.46 -0.69
C GLN A 62 22.97 16.76 -1.48
N ASP A 63 22.72 16.70 -2.79
CA ASP A 63 22.83 17.85 -3.68
C ASP A 63 21.47 18.55 -3.84
N SER A 64 21.39 19.80 -3.40
CA SER A 64 20.21 20.65 -3.57
C SER A 64 19.88 20.95 -5.03
N ASN A 65 20.84 20.81 -5.96
CA ASN A 65 20.61 20.98 -7.39
C ASN A 65 20.12 19.69 -8.07
N ASN A 66 20.09 18.55 -7.37
CA ASN A 66 19.56 17.30 -7.89
C ASN A 66 18.03 17.30 -7.86
N VAL A 67 17.41 18.17 -8.67
CA VAL A 67 15.96 18.33 -8.78
C VAL A 67 15.28 17.03 -9.17
N VAL A 68 15.93 16.20 -10.00
CA VAL A 68 15.41 14.89 -10.41
C VAL A 68 15.33 13.93 -9.23
N GLY A 69 16.37 13.87 -8.41
CA GLY A 69 16.41 13.07 -7.19
C GLY A 69 15.38 13.53 -6.17
N LEU A 70 15.27 14.85 -5.95
CA LEU A 70 14.26 15.44 -5.05
C LEU A 70 12.83 15.14 -5.50
N ARG A 71 12.54 15.24 -6.80
CA ARG A 71 11.21 14.87 -7.34
C ARG A 71 10.91 13.40 -7.14
N LYS A 72 11.86 12.50 -7.46
CA LYS A 72 11.68 11.05 -7.23
C LYS A 72 11.46 10.73 -5.76
N LEU A 73 12.18 11.41 -4.86
CA LEU A 73 12.01 11.25 -3.42
C LEU A 73 10.58 11.63 -3.01
N TYR A 74 10.10 12.81 -3.43
CA TYR A 74 8.75 13.27 -3.16
C TYR A 74 7.69 12.30 -3.71
N ASP A 75 7.79 11.94 -4.98
CA ASP A 75 6.83 11.02 -5.64
C ASP A 75 6.78 9.67 -4.90
N THR A 76 7.93 9.16 -4.46
CA THR A 76 8.00 7.89 -3.74
C THR A 76 7.33 8.00 -2.37
N CYS A 77 7.60 9.07 -1.62
CA CYS A 77 6.96 9.36 -0.34
C CYS A 77 5.45 9.44 -0.50
N GLU A 78 4.98 10.25 -1.45
CA GLU A 78 3.56 10.49 -1.73
C GLU A 78 2.82 9.17 -2.02
N VAL A 79 3.40 8.30 -2.86
CA VAL A 79 2.80 7.00 -3.18
C VAL A 79 2.68 6.12 -1.93
N GLN A 80 3.72 6.06 -1.09
CA GLN A 80 3.67 5.22 0.12
C GLN A 80 2.67 5.78 1.14
N ILE A 81 2.66 7.10 1.36
CA ILE A 81 1.74 7.77 2.29
C ILE A 81 0.29 7.55 1.88
N ARG A 82 -0.06 7.80 0.62
CA ARG A 82 -1.42 7.55 0.11
C ARG A 82 -1.83 6.08 0.22
N SER A 83 -0.89 5.15 0.00
CA SER A 83 -1.16 3.72 0.16
C SER A 83 -1.47 3.38 1.62
N LEU A 84 -0.71 3.94 2.57
CA LEU A 84 -0.94 3.79 4.01
C LEU A 84 -2.28 4.40 4.45
N GLU A 85 -2.64 5.58 3.93
CA GLU A 85 -3.94 6.21 4.19
C GLU A 85 -5.10 5.33 3.71
N SER A 86 -4.97 4.71 2.52
CA SER A 86 -5.98 3.77 2.01
C SER A 86 -6.16 2.51 2.86
N LEU A 87 -5.16 2.20 3.70
CA LEU A 87 -5.17 1.11 4.68
C LEU A 87 -5.59 1.61 6.08
N ASN A 88 -6.18 2.81 6.17
CA ASN A 88 -6.61 3.46 7.41
C ASN A 88 -5.47 3.75 8.41
N VAL A 89 -4.22 3.79 7.96
CA VAL A 89 -3.12 4.30 8.78
C VAL A 89 -3.22 5.83 8.76
N THR A 90 -3.57 6.43 9.90
CA THR A 90 -3.85 7.86 9.94
C THR A 90 -2.60 8.69 9.60
N SER A 91 -2.81 9.71 8.77
CA SER A 91 -1.78 10.69 8.39
C SER A 91 -1.15 11.38 9.61
N GLY A 92 -1.88 11.53 10.72
CA GLY A 92 -1.35 12.06 11.98
C GLY A 92 -0.36 11.12 12.70
N MET A 93 -0.58 9.80 12.66
CA MET A 93 0.38 8.81 13.19
C MET A 93 1.62 8.72 12.30
N CYS A 94 1.43 8.75 10.99
CA CYS A 94 2.51 8.81 10.01
C CYS A 94 3.29 10.13 10.12
N GLY A 95 2.62 11.28 10.29
CA GLY A 95 3.24 12.60 10.29
C GLY A 95 4.31 12.75 11.38
N HIS A 96 4.02 12.34 12.61
CA HIS A 96 4.99 12.39 13.70
C HIS A 96 6.20 11.46 13.49
N LEU A 97 6.02 10.33 12.81
CA LEU A 97 7.08 9.36 12.57
C LEU A 97 7.90 9.67 11.30
N LEU A 98 7.23 10.21 10.28
CA LEU A 98 7.82 10.54 8.98
C LEU A 98 8.56 11.87 9.01
N TYR A 99 8.14 12.85 9.82
CA TYR A 99 8.83 14.13 9.92
C TYR A 99 10.35 13.99 10.18
N PRO A 100 10.82 13.25 11.21
CA PRO A 100 12.26 13.08 11.45
C PRO A 100 12.97 12.22 10.38
N ILE A 101 12.24 11.48 9.56
CA ILE A 101 12.81 10.74 8.42
C ILE A 101 12.99 11.71 7.24
N LEU A 102 11.95 12.46 6.90
CA LEU A 102 11.95 13.42 5.80
C LEU A 102 13.03 14.49 5.94
N ILE A 103 13.23 15.03 7.15
CA ILE A 103 14.28 16.03 7.42
C ILE A 103 15.69 15.48 7.14
N LYS A 104 15.91 14.18 7.32
CA LYS A 104 17.20 13.52 7.03
C LYS A 104 17.40 13.19 5.55
N LEU A 105 16.33 13.19 4.77
CA LEU A 105 16.36 12.81 3.36
C LEU A 105 16.59 14.00 2.42
N ILE A 106 16.39 15.22 2.93
CA ILE A 106 16.47 16.46 2.17
C ILE A 106 17.82 17.15 2.47
N PRO A 107 18.46 17.80 1.48
CA PRO A 107 19.70 18.55 1.69
C PRO A 107 19.54 19.65 2.74
N GLU A 108 20.56 19.89 3.58
CA GLU A 108 20.53 20.90 4.66
C GLU A 108 20.19 22.32 4.17
N LYS A 109 20.59 22.67 2.93
CA LYS A 109 20.26 23.97 2.32
C LYS A 109 18.76 24.18 2.09
N LEU A 110 17.98 23.10 2.09
CA LEU A 110 16.53 23.09 1.86
C LEU A 110 15.73 22.75 3.14
N SER A 111 16.39 22.28 4.21
CA SER A 111 15.75 22.11 5.51
C SER A 111 15.68 23.47 6.22
N LEU A 112 14.47 24.05 6.27
CA LEU A 112 14.16 25.30 6.98
C LEU A 112 14.04 25.07 8.49
#